data_AF-A0A511MZ78-F1
#
_entry.id   AF-A0A511MZ78-F1
#
_cell.length_a   1.000
_cell.length_b   1.000
_cell.length_c   1.000
_cell.angle_alpha   90.00
_cell.angle_beta   90.00
_cell.angle_gamma   90.00
#
_symmetry.space_group_name_H-M   'P 1'
#
loop_
_entity.id
_entity.type
_entity.pdbx_description
1 polymer ?
#
loop_
_entity_poly.entity_id
_entity_poly.type
_entity_poly.pdbx_seq_one_letter_code
_entity_poly.pdbx_strand_id
1 'polypeptide(L)'
;MHICGFSLTTTTEIAGHPDFCHTTKVREGRSLKTVDIRHTHGTTGRINLELERLGYNTPNTSAVERQNATARQHTPHMHRKGLAFAHKRITRVGLAELVRLDYNWVKTCRSLKVELPEKMGRQKYLKRTPAMVVGLTDRVFTLGELLATPIHALGGAG
;
A
#
# COMPACT_ATOMS: atom_id res chain seq x y z
N MET A 1 -19.83 -32.04 6.60
CA MET A 1 -19.15 -30.96 7.34
C MET A 1 -18.49 -30.03 6.31
N HIS A 2 -19.27 -29.10 5.77
CA HIS A 2 -18.88 -28.21 4.66
C HIS A 2 -17.94 -27.11 5.20
N ILE A 3 -16.66 -27.15 4.84
CA ILE A 3 -15.77 -26.03 5.09
C ILE A 3 -16.05 -24.98 4.02
N CYS A 4 -16.81 -23.97 4.43
CA CYS A 4 -17.13 -22.78 3.64
C CYS A 4 -15.82 -22.13 3.17
N GLY A 5 -15.57 -22.15 1.86
CA GLY A 5 -14.38 -21.56 1.24
C GLY A 5 -14.36 -20.06 1.50
N PHE A 6 -13.37 -19.60 2.27
CA PHE A 6 -13.21 -18.20 2.62
C PHE A 6 -12.50 -17.47 1.47
N SER A 7 -13.27 -16.88 0.55
CA SER A 7 -12.74 -16.02 -0.51
C SER A 7 -12.33 -14.66 0.08
N LEU A 8 -11.02 -14.40 0.11
CA LEU A 8 -10.47 -13.08 0.44
C LEU A 8 -10.40 -12.25 -0.85
N THR A 9 -11.52 -11.61 -1.20
CA THR A 9 -11.60 -10.64 -2.30
C THR A 9 -10.76 -9.41 -1.93
N THR A 10 -9.60 -9.23 -2.56
CA THR A 10 -8.78 -8.01 -2.41
C THR A 10 -8.81 -7.24 -3.72
N THR A 11 -9.32 -6.01 -3.67
CA THR A 11 -9.31 -5.06 -4.79
C THR A 11 -8.01 -4.28 -4.76
N THR A 12 -7.26 -4.29 -5.85
CA THR A 12 -5.95 -3.65 -5.99
C THR A 12 -6.05 -2.45 -6.91
N GLU A 13 -5.59 -1.28 -6.45
CA GLU A 13 -5.37 -0.08 -7.26
C GLU A 13 -3.88 0.00 -7.60
N ILE A 14 -3.53 -0.06 -8.89
CA ILE A 14 -2.15 0.07 -9.37
C ILE A 14 -1.92 1.54 -9.69
N ALA A 15 -1.12 2.22 -8.86
CA ALA A 15 -0.49 3.52 -9.08
C ALA A 15 -1.20 4.50 -10.06
N GLY A 16 -2.16 5.30 -9.56
CA GLY A 16 -2.55 6.58 -10.19
C GLY A 16 -3.29 6.50 -11.54
N HIS A 17 -3.60 5.31 -12.04
CA HIS A 17 -4.44 5.09 -13.22
C HIS A 17 -5.46 3.98 -12.90
N PRO A 18 -6.69 3.99 -13.44
CA PRO A 18 -7.77 3.10 -12.97
C PRO A 18 -7.61 1.63 -13.40
N ASP A 19 -6.41 1.13 -13.69
CA ASP A 19 -6.23 -0.25 -14.11
C ASP A 19 -6.23 -1.17 -12.87
N PHE A 20 -7.32 -1.92 -12.71
CA PHE A 20 -7.61 -2.75 -11.54
C PHE A 20 -7.43 -4.23 -11.89
N CYS A 21 -6.63 -4.95 -11.09
CA CYS A 21 -6.64 -6.40 -11.07
C CYS A 21 -7.30 -6.91 -9.78
N HIS A 22 -8.19 -7.87 -9.94
CA HIS A 22 -8.81 -8.59 -8.85
C HIS A 22 -8.07 -9.90 -8.65
N THR A 23 -7.63 -10.19 -7.42
CA THR A 23 -7.03 -11.50 -7.11
C THR A 23 -7.89 -12.25 -6.13
N THR A 24 -8.31 -13.46 -6.51
CA THR A 24 -8.99 -14.43 -5.64
C THR A 24 -8.00 -15.53 -5.28
N LYS A 25 -7.70 -15.66 -3.99
CA LYS A 25 -6.90 -16.77 -3.46
C LYS A 25 -7.83 -17.89 -2.99
N VAL A 26 -7.76 -19.05 -3.62
CA VAL A 26 -8.48 -20.26 -3.21
C VAL A 26 -7.58 -21.07 -2.27
N ARG A 27 -8.06 -21.27 -1.04
CA ARG A 27 -7.34 -22.01 0.01
C ARG A 27 -8.14 -23.24 0.42
N GLU A 28 -7.42 -24.33 0.67
CA GLU A 28 -7.96 -25.55 1.27
C GLU A 28 -7.19 -25.80 2.58
N GLY A 29 -7.89 -25.69 3.72
CA GLY A 29 -7.26 -25.68 5.03
C GLY A 29 -6.25 -24.53 5.17
N ARG A 30 -4.99 -24.85 5.52
CA ARG A 30 -3.88 -23.88 5.61
C ARG A 30 -3.12 -23.69 4.30
N SER A 31 -3.37 -24.52 3.28
CA SER A 31 -2.61 -24.51 2.04
C SER A 31 -3.28 -23.61 0.98
N LEU A 32 -2.45 -22.90 0.21
CA LEU A 32 -2.89 -22.12 -0.94
C LEU A 32 -2.90 -23.03 -2.16
N LYS A 33 -4.08 -23.27 -2.74
CA LYS A 33 -4.22 -24.14 -3.91
C LYS A 33 -4.12 -23.37 -5.22
N THR A 34 -4.76 -22.21 -5.29
CA THR A 34 -4.83 -21.46 -6.55
C THR A 34 -4.93 -19.97 -6.29
N VAL A 35 -4.34 -19.19 -7.17
CA VAL A 35 -4.47 -17.74 -7.23
C VAL A 35 -5.08 -17.41 -8.59
N ASP A 36 -6.34 -17.01 -8.60
CA ASP A 36 -7.02 -16.53 -9.80
C ASP A 36 -6.86 -15.01 -9.88
N ILE A 37 -6.22 -14.53 -10.95
CA ILE A 37 -6.01 -13.10 -11.19
C ILE A 37 -6.92 -12.70 -12.35
N ARG A 38 -7.97 -11.91 -12.04
CA ARG A 38 -8.90 -11.37 -13.02
C ARG A 38 -8.61 -9.89 -13.26
N HIS A 39 -8.28 -9.54 -14.49
CA HIS A 39 -8.22 -8.15 -14.91
C HIS A 39 -9.63 -7.57 -14.92
N THR A 40 -9.88 -6.56 -14.07
CA THR A 40 -11.22 -5.98 -13.87
C THR A 40 -11.35 -4.65 -14.60
N HIS A 41 -10.24 -3.93 -14.79
CA HIS A 41 -10.19 -2.66 -15.51
C HIS A 41 -8.82 -2.47 -16.16
N GLY A 42 -8.79 -1.86 -17.34
CA GLY A 42 -7.61 -1.75 -18.18
C GLY A 42 -7.53 -2.83 -19.27
N THR A 43 -6.91 -2.50 -20.40
CA THR A 43 -6.63 -3.46 -21.48
C THR A 43 -5.44 -4.33 -21.09
N THR A 44 -5.47 -5.63 -21.40
CA THR A 44 -4.37 -6.57 -21.14
C THR A 44 -3.02 -6.04 -21.63
N GLY A 45 -3.00 -5.33 -22.77
CA GLY A 45 -1.80 -4.68 -23.30
C GLY A 45 -1.19 -3.61 -22.38
N ARG A 46 -2.01 -2.76 -21.74
CA ARG A 46 -1.52 -1.74 -20.77
C ARG A 46 -0.97 -2.39 -19.51
N ILE A 47 -1.66 -3.42 -19.04
CA ILE A 47 -1.24 -4.16 -17.85
C ILE A 47 0.11 -4.85 -18.11
N ASN A 48 0.28 -5.48 -19.27
CA ASN A 48 1.54 -6.10 -19.65
C ASN A 48 2.67 -5.07 -19.79
N LEU A 49 2.38 -3.89 -20.36
CA LEU A 49 3.36 -2.81 -20.48
C LEU A 49 3.84 -2.32 -19.11
N GLU A 50 2.92 -2.09 -18.16
CA GLU A 50 3.29 -1.67 -16.82
C GLU A 50 4.00 -2.79 -16.03
N LEU A 51 3.61 -4.04 -16.24
CA LEU A 51 4.31 -5.20 -15.67
C LEU A 51 5.75 -5.28 -16.18
N GLU A 52 5.96 -5.12 -17.49
CA GLU A 52 7.28 -5.09 -18.11
C GLU A 52 8.12 -3.92 -17.57
N ARG A 53 7.55 -2.72 -17.48
CA ARG A 53 8.19 -1.53 -16.91
C ARG A 53 8.65 -1.75 -15.47
N LEU A 54 7.86 -2.48 -14.68
CA LEU A 54 8.15 -2.81 -13.29
C LEU A 54 9.05 -4.06 -13.13
N GLY A 55 9.41 -4.74 -14.24
CA GLY A 55 10.21 -5.96 -14.24
C GLY A 55 9.48 -7.19 -13.68
N TYR A 56 8.14 -7.21 -13.75
CA TYR A 56 7.32 -8.32 -13.30
C TYR A 56 6.72 -9.08 -14.48
N ASN A 57 6.78 -10.41 -14.44
CA ASN A 57 6.06 -11.28 -15.39
C ASN A 57 4.63 -11.58 -14.93
N THR A 58 4.30 -11.27 -13.68
CA THR A 58 3.00 -11.58 -13.07
C THR A 58 2.66 -10.49 -12.05
N PRO A 59 1.39 -10.05 -11.96
CA PRO A 59 0.96 -9.07 -10.96
C PRO A 59 1.36 -9.49 -9.55
N ASN A 60 2.20 -8.67 -8.91
CA ASN A 60 2.65 -8.90 -7.55
C ASN A 60 1.61 -8.39 -6.54
N THR A 61 0.86 -9.30 -5.93
CA THR A 61 -0.15 -8.94 -4.91
C THR A 61 0.43 -8.63 -3.54
N SER A 62 1.68 -9.01 -3.27
CA SER A 62 2.27 -8.87 -1.93
C SER A 62 2.36 -7.42 -1.47
N ALA A 63 2.61 -6.48 -2.39
CA ALA A 63 2.66 -5.05 -2.08
C ALA A 63 1.31 -4.54 -1.57
N VAL A 64 0.22 -4.96 -2.20
CA VAL A 64 -1.15 -4.56 -1.89
C VAL A 64 -1.63 -5.23 -0.62
N GLU A 65 -1.33 -6.51 -0.45
CA GLU A 65 -1.62 -7.24 0.79
C GLU A 65 -0.93 -6.60 1.99
N ARG A 66 0.33 -6.20 1.81
CA ARG A 66 1.08 -5.48 2.83
C ARG A 66 0.48 -4.12 3.13
N GLN A 67 0.12 -3.34 2.10
CA GLN A 67 -0.55 -2.05 2.29
C GLN A 67 -1.87 -2.21 3.05
N ASN A 68 -2.68 -3.20 2.70
CA ASN A 68 -3.93 -3.51 3.39
C ASN A 68 -3.72 -3.96 4.83
N ALA A 69 -2.66 -4.73 5.10
CA ALA A 69 -2.29 -5.12 6.46
C ALA A 69 -1.87 -3.90 7.30
N THR A 70 -1.03 -3.02 6.75
CA THR A 70 -0.65 -1.75 7.39
C THR A 70 -1.90 -0.89 7.65
N ALA A 71 -2.79 -0.76 6.67
CA ALA A 71 -4.02 0.02 6.79
C ALA A 71 -4.90 -0.46 7.94
N ARG A 72 -5.06 -1.79 8.06
CA ARG A 72 -5.79 -2.40 9.18
C ARG A 72 -5.14 -2.07 10.52
N GLN A 73 -3.81 -2.18 10.63
CA GLN A 73 -3.11 -1.89 11.89
C GLN A 73 -3.17 -0.41 12.30
N HIS A 74 -3.30 0.51 11.34
CA HIS A 74 -3.28 1.95 11.61
C HIS A 74 -4.65 2.55 11.95
N THR A 75 -5.76 1.99 11.46
CA THR A 75 -7.09 2.54 11.74
C THR A 75 -8.17 1.46 11.87
N PRO A 76 -9.00 1.52 12.93
CA PRO A 76 -10.07 0.55 13.14
C PRO A 76 -11.12 0.62 12.02
N HIS A 77 -11.26 1.77 11.35
CA HIS A 77 -12.19 1.97 10.24
C HIS A 77 -11.86 1.11 9.00
N MET A 78 -10.62 0.62 8.89
CA MET A 78 -10.17 -0.26 7.80
C MET A 78 -10.19 -1.74 8.21
N HIS A 79 -10.60 -2.07 9.43
CA HIS A 79 -10.86 -3.45 9.81
C HIS A 79 -12.09 -3.99 9.07
N ARG A 80 -12.08 -5.28 8.73
CA ARG A 80 -13.19 -5.94 8.02
C ARG A 80 -14.56 -5.72 8.69
N LYS A 81 -14.60 -5.67 10.03
CA LYS A 81 -15.82 -5.36 10.82
C LYS A 81 -15.99 -3.88 11.17
N GLY A 82 -14.94 -3.06 10.99
CA GLY A 82 -14.94 -1.62 11.26
C GLY A 82 -15.40 -0.76 10.08
N LEU A 83 -15.43 -1.32 8.87
CA LEU A 83 -15.96 -0.67 7.67
C LEU A 83 -17.43 -0.22 7.84
N ALA A 84 -18.18 -0.90 8.72
CA ALA A 84 -19.53 -0.50 9.09
C ALA A 84 -19.57 0.92 9.68
N PHE A 85 -18.56 1.35 10.45
CA PHE A 85 -18.57 2.66 11.09
C PHE A 85 -18.07 3.80 10.19
N ALA A 86 -17.48 3.49 9.02
CA ALA A 86 -17.02 4.46 8.03
C ALA A 86 -17.99 4.53 6.83
N HIS A 87 -19.27 4.78 7.11
CA HIS A 87 -20.35 4.75 6.12
C HIS A 87 -20.09 5.65 4.90
N LYS A 88 -19.50 6.83 5.11
CA LYS A 88 -19.24 7.80 4.03
C LYS A 88 -17.99 7.42 3.24
N ARG A 89 -18.12 7.39 1.90
CA ARG A 89 -17.00 7.11 0.98
C ARG A 89 -15.83 8.07 1.18
N ILE A 90 -16.11 9.36 1.34
CA ILE A 90 -15.09 10.40 1.54
C ILE A 90 -14.21 10.12 2.77
N THR A 91 -14.82 9.65 3.87
CA THR A 91 -14.10 9.30 5.08
C THR A 91 -13.19 8.10 4.86
N ARG A 92 -13.68 7.07 4.16
CA ARG A 92 -12.86 5.88 3.83
C ARG A 92 -11.66 6.25 2.96
N VAL A 93 -11.89 6.99 1.88
CA VAL A 93 -10.82 7.42 0.97
C VAL A 93 -9.82 8.31 1.71
N GLY A 94 -10.29 9.32 2.46
CA GLY A 94 -9.43 10.22 3.21
C GLY A 94 -8.59 9.49 4.27
N LEU A 95 -9.17 8.53 4.99
CA LEU A 95 -8.41 7.71 5.94
C LEU A 95 -7.40 6.77 5.26
N ALA A 96 -7.74 6.20 4.10
CA ALA A 96 -6.82 5.37 3.33
C ALA A 96 -5.59 6.17 2.89
N GLU A 97 -5.81 7.35 2.33
CA GLU A 97 -4.73 8.25 1.91
C GLU A 97 -3.92 8.75 3.10
N LEU A 98 -4.56 9.13 4.20
CA LEU A 98 -3.86 9.55 5.40
C LEU A 98 -2.92 8.46 5.93
N VAL A 99 -3.39 7.21 5.99
CA VAL A 99 -2.55 6.08 6.42
C VAL A 99 -1.41 5.82 5.44
N ARG A 100 -1.67 5.89 4.14
CA ARG A 100 -0.65 5.73 3.10
C ARG A 100 0.44 6.80 3.24
N LEU A 101 0.06 8.06 3.44
CA LEU A 101 1.00 9.16 3.59
C LEU A 101 1.77 9.07 4.92
N ASP A 102 1.08 8.81 6.04
CA ASP A 102 1.72 8.62 7.35
C ASP A 102 2.77 7.49 7.32
N TYR A 103 2.45 6.36 6.70
CA TYR A 103 3.40 5.25 6.59
C TYR A 103 4.65 5.60 5.75
N ASN A 104 4.47 6.32 4.64
CA ASN A 104 5.55 6.60 3.70
C ASN A 104 6.44 7.79 4.12
N TRP A 105 5.86 8.80 4.80
CA TRP A 105 6.52 10.08 5.05
C TRP A 105 6.85 10.33 6.53
N VAL A 106 6.05 9.78 7.45
CA VAL A 106 6.13 10.08 8.89
C VAL A 106 6.74 8.92 9.67
N LYS A 107 6.28 7.68 9.43
CA LYS A 107 6.73 6.52 10.21
C LYS A 107 8.04 5.92 9.70
N THR A 108 9.06 5.92 10.56
CA THR A 108 10.32 5.24 10.27
C THR A 108 10.17 3.72 10.35
N CYS A 109 10.72 3.00 9.36
CA CYS A 109 10.63 1.54 9.28
C CYS A 109 11.90 0.87 9.82
N ARG A 110 11.74 -0.10 10.73
CA ARG A 110 12.87 -0.84 11.33
C ARG A 110 13.71 -1.60 10.29
N SER A 111 13.09 -2.13 9.24
CA SER A 111 13.79 -2.86 8.16
C SER A 111 14.57 -1.95 7.21
N LEU A 112 14.26 -0.64 7.20
CA LEU A 112 14.89 0.33 6.30
C LEU A 112 16.03 1.11 6.96
N LYS A 113 16.30 0.86 8.24
CA LYS A 113 17.39 1.53 8.97
C LYS A 113 18.75 1.11 8.42
N VAL A 114 19.70 2.03 8.39
CA VAL A 114 21.09 1.79 7.96
C VAL A 114 22.02 2.06 9.12
N GLU A 115 23.10 1.30 9.22
CA GLU A 115 24.13 1.53 10.23
C GLU A 115 24.82 2.87 9.95
N LEU A 116 24.97 3.69 10.98
CA LEU A 116 25.70 4.94 10.85
C LEU A 116 27.20 4.63 10.76
N PRO A 117 27.96 5.30 9.87
CA PRO A 117 29.41 5.11 9.76
C PRO A 117 30.12 5.45 11.06
N GLU A 118 29.62 6.44 11.80
CA GLU A 118 30.08 6.76 13.15
C GLU A 118 28.90 6.80 14.12
N LYS A 119 29.10 6.27 15.33
CA LYS A 119 28.06 6.28 16.37
C LYS A 119 27.85 7.70 16.87
N MET A 120 26.68 8.26 16.61
CA MET A 120 26.26 9.52 17.21
C MET A 120 25.71 9.23 18.62
N GLY A 121 26.60 9.22 19.62
CA GLY A 121 26.27 8.82 20.99
C GLY A 121 25.77 7.37 21.08
N ARG A 122 24.53 7.17 21.55
CA ARG A 122 23.89 5.83 21.62
C ARG A 122 23.26 5.38 20.31
N GLN A 123 23.19 6.24 19.30
CA GLN A 123 22.51 5.94 18.04
C GLN A 123 23.45 5.19 17.09
N LYS A 124 23.17 3.89 16.90
CA LYS A 124 23.89 3.03 15.95
C LYS A 124 23.30 3.06 14.53
N TYR A 125 22.01 3.38 14.40
CA TYR A 125 21.30 3.28 13.12
C TYR A 125 20.59 4.59 12.76
N LEU A 126 20.68 4.97 11.49
CA LEU A 126 19.85 5.99 10.87
C LEU A 126 18.46 5.39 10.60
N LYS A 127 17.43 5.96 11.24
CA LYS A 127 16.04 5.57 11.00
C LYS A 127 15.56 6.25 9.72
N ARG A 128 14.92 5.50 8.82
CA ARG A 128 14.45 6.01 7.52
C ARG A 128 12.99 5.64 7.27
N THR A 129 12.30 6.50 6.53
CA THR A 129 10.97 6.22 5.99
C THR A 129 11.09 5.63 4.57
N PRO A 130 10.04 5.00 4.04
CA PRO A 130 10.01 4.58 2.64
C PRO A 130 10.31 5.72 1.66
N ALA A 131 9.75 6.92 1.87
CA ALA A 131 10.02 8.09 1.01
C ALA A 131 11.51 8.47 0.98
N MET A 132 12.21 8.33 2.11
CA MET A 132 13.66 8.56 2.15
C MET A 132 14.45 7.51 1.36
N VAL A 133 14.02 6.25 1.38
CA VAL A 133 14.73 5.17 0.67
C VAL A 133 14.63 5.32 -0.84
N VAL A 134 13.49 5.83 -1.33
CA VAL A 134 13.26 6.09 -2.76
C VAL A 134 13.83 7.45 -3.19
N GLY A 135 14.36 8.26 -2.25
CA GLY A 135 14.98 9.55 -2.54
C GLY A 135 13.98 10.69 -2.78
N LEU A 136 12.73 10.56 -2.32
CA LEU A 136 11.73 11.63 -2.40
C LEU A 136 11.93 12.72 -1.34
N THR A 137 12.66 12.41 -0.28
CA THR A 137 13.01 13.31 0.82
C THR A 137 14.28 12.83 1.49
N ASP A 138 15.02 13.73 2.12
CA ASP A 138 16.20 13.45 2.94
C ASP A 138 15.87 13.41 4.45
N ARG A 139 14.63 13.72 4.83
CA ARG A 139 14.19 13.81 6.22
C ARG A 139 12.86 13.10 6.49
N VAL A 140 12.62 12.84 7.77
CA VAL A 140 11.33 12.36 8.29
C VAL A 140 10.41 13.56 8.49
N PHE A 141 9.15 13.44 8.03
CA PHE A 141 8.13 14.46 8.24
C PHE A 141 7.40 14.20 9.56
N THR A 142 6.90 15.26 10.18
CA THR A 142 5.82 15.14 11.17
C THR A 142 4.48 15.04 10.46
N LEU A 143 3.47 14.51 11.14
CA LEU A 143 2.11 14.48 10.60
C LEU A 143 1.57 15.89 10.31
N GLY A 144 1.93 16.88 11.14
CA GLY A 144 1.53 18.28 10.94
C GLY A 144 2.12 18.88 9.66
N GLU A 145 3.42 18.67 9.41
CA GLU A 145 4.06 19.12 8.17
C GLU A 145 3.44 18.46 6.94
N LEU A 146 3.18 17.15 7.01
CA LEU A 146 2.55 16.40 5.93
C LEU A 146 1.15 16.97 5.60
N LEU A 147 0.34 17.27 6.62
CA LEU A 147 -1.01 17.83 6.44
C LEU A 147 -0.99 19.30 5.99
N ALA A 148 0.06 20.04 6.34
CA ALA A 148 0.26 21.42 5.90
C ALA A 148 0.90 21.50 4.49
N THR A 149 1.32 20.38 3.92
CA THR A 149 1.93 20.37 2.59
C THR A 149 0.85 20.59 1.53
N PRO A 150 0.95 21.64 0.70
CA PRO A 150 -0.03 21.89 -0.34
C PRO A 150 0.01 20.76 -1.38
N ILE A 151 -1.16 20.23 -1.71
CA ILE A 151 -1.31 19.32 -2.84
C ILE A 151 -1.34 20.20 -4.09
N HIS A 152 -0.19 20.33 -4.75
CA HIS A 152 -0.17 20.87 -6.09
C HIS A 152 -0.86 19.86 -6.99
N ALA A 153 -1.97 20.25 -7.61
CA ALA A 153 -2.57 19.45 -8.67
C ALA A 153 -1.48 19.22 -9.73
N LEU A 154 -1.07 17.97 -9.94
CA LEU A 154 -0.25 17.59 -11.07
C LEU A 154 -1.01 18.07 -12.30
N GLY A 155 -0.46 19.05 -13.01
CA GLY A 155 -1.16 19.81 -14.04
C GLY A 155 -1.93 18.88 -14.97
N GLY A 156 -3.24 19.11 -15.07
CA GLY A 156 -4.01 18.61 -16.20
C GLY A 156 -3.44 19.28 -17.44
N ALA A 157 -2.75 18.51 -18.27
CA ALA A 157 -2.44 18.94 -19.61
C ALA A 157 -3.77 19.24 -20.32
N GLY A 158 -3.97 20.51 -20.66
CA GLY A 158 -4.95 20.93 -21.65
C GLY A 158 -4.52 20.57 -23.06
#